data_AF-T1BCJ1-F1
#
_entry.id   AF-T1BCJ1-F1
#
_cell.length_a   1.000
_cell.length_b   1.000
_cell.length_c   1.000
_cell.angle_alpha   90.00
_cell.angle_beta   90.00
_cell.angle_gamma   90.00
#
_symmetry.space_group_name_H-M   'P 1'
#
loop_
_entity.id
_entity.type
_entity.pdbx_description
1 polymer ?
#
loop_
_entity_poly.entity_id
_entity_poly.type
_entity_poly.pdbx_seq_one_letter_code
_entity_poly.pdbx_strand_id
1 'polypeptide(L)' 'VLIASWCGKKFNPARVRERPGWQSIPALRHDRLFEIKSSEILQPGPAALTDGLSRLRRIIADSARDMMEQADRNP' A
#
# COMPACT_ATOMS: atom_id res chain seq x y z
N VAL A 1 -5.14 3.99 -0.40
CA VAL A 1 -4.00 3.11 -0.04
C VAL A 1 -2.76 3.53 -0.83
N LEU A 2 -1.56 3.39 -0.28
CA LEU A 2 -0.28 3.58 -0.98
C LEU A 2 0.50 2.27 -0.91
N ILE A 3 0.94 1.77 -2.07
CA ILE A 3 1.71 0.53 -2.18
C ILE A 3 3.06 0.86 -2.82
N ALA A 4 4.13 0.58 -2.11
CA ALA A 4 5.50 0.77 -2.60
C ALA A 4 6.10 -0.57 -3.01
N SER A 5 6.76 -0.58 -4.17
CA SER A 5 7.56 -1.70 -4.66
C SER A 5 8.83 -1.16 -5.30
N TRP A 6 9.96 -1.36 -4.64
CA TRP A 6 11.26 -0.86 -5.09
C TRP A 6 12.23 -2.02 -5.34
N CYS A 7 13.01 -1.93 -6.42
CA CYS A 7 14.11 -2.85 -6.69
C CYS A 7 15.33 -2.43 -5.89
N GLY A 8 15.89 -3.34 -5.07
CA GLY A 8 17.15 -3.11 -4.36
C GLY A 8 17.12 -2.08 -3.21
N LYS A 9 15.96 -1.53 -2.85
CA LYS A 9 15.83 -0.57 -1.73
C LYS A 9 14.64 -0.90 -0.85
N LYS A 10 14.87 -0.96 0.46
CA LYS A 10 13.81 -1.16 1.46
C LYS A 10 12.87 0.05 1.49
N PHE A 11 11.57 -0.21 1.56
CA PHE A 11 10.58 0.83 1.80
C PHE A 11 10.82 1.51 3.15
N ASN A 12 10.81 2.85 3.15
CA ASN A 12 10.90 3.66 4.37
C ASN A 12 9.66 4.56 4.47
N PRO A 13 8.63 4.13 5.23
CA PRO A 13 7.42 4.90 5.44
C PRO A 13 7.67 6.28 6.07
N ALA A 14 8.63 6.40 7.01
CA ALA A 14 8.95 7.67 7.67
C ALA A 14 9.42 8.72 6.65
N ARG A 15 10.34 8.33 5.77
CA ARG A 15 10.82 9.20 4.68
C ARG A 15 9.72 9.60 3.69
N VAL A 16 8.71 8.76 3.50
CA VAL A 16 7.53 9.12 2.68
C VAL A 16 6.68 10.17 3.38
N ARG A 17 6.48 10.07 4.70
CA ARG A 17 5.72 11.03 5.51
C ARG A 17 6.39 12.39 5.63
N GLU A 18 7.72 12.43 5.52
CA GLU A 18 8.51 13.67 5.53
C GLU A 18 8.35 14.51 4.25
N ARG A 19 7.79 13.95 3.17
CA ARG A 19 7.66 14.67 1.89
C ARG A 19 6.72 15.89 2.05
N PRO A 20 7.15 17.10 1.67
CA PRO A 20 6.30 18.29 1.77
C PRO A 20 4.99 18.11 0.99
N GLY A 21 3.86 18.43 1.63
CA GLY A 21 2.52 18.35 1.05
C GLY A 21 1.88 16.96 1.05
N TRP A 22 2.65 15.89 1.33
CA TRP A 22 2.14 14.52 1.31
C TRP A 22 1.29 14.17 2.53
N GLN A 23 1.40 14.94 3.61
CA GLN A 23 0.62 14.75 4.84
C GLN A 23 -0.89 14.85 4.60
N SER A 24 -1.31 15.52 3.52
CA SER A 24 -2.70 15.64 3.11
C SER A 24 -3.27 14.38 2.46
N ILE A 25 -2.40 13.50 1.93
CA ILE A 25 -2.81 12.31 1.19
C ILE A 25 -3.52 11.33 2.14
N PRO A 26 -4.75 10.89 1.82
CA PRO A 26 -5.51 10.01 2.71
C PRO A 26 -4.77 8.73 3.10
N ALA A 27 -4.01 8.14 2.17
CA ALA A 27 -3.20 6.95 2.45
C ALA A 27 -2.21 7.18 3.61
N LEU A 28 -1.63 8.38 3.74
CA LEU A 28 -0.73 8.71 4.84
C LEU A 28 -1.49 9.00 6.13
N ARG A 29 -2.59 9.75 6.04
CA ARG A 29 -3.42 10.12 7.20
C ARG A 29 -4.02 8.91 7.92
N HIS A 30 -4.37 7.87 7.16
CA HIS A 30 -4.98 6.64 7.69
C HIS A 30 -3.98 5.48 7.86
N ASP A 31 -2.67 5.78 7.81
CA ASP A 31 -1.59 4.80 7.94
C ASP A 31 -1.66 3.60 6.96
N ARG A 32 -2.22 3.83 5.77
CA ARG A 32 -2.39 2.82 4.71
C ARG A 32 -1.22 2.82 3.75
N LEU A 33 0.00 2.66 4.28
CA LEU A 33 1.23 2.52 3.51
C LEU A 33 1.77 1.09 3.61
N PHE A 34 1.90 0.42 2.47
CA PHE A 34 2.32 -0.99 2.42
C PHE A 34 3.51 -1.20 1.49
N GLU A 35 4.33 -2.18 1.80
CA GLU A 35 5.39 -2.67 0.91
C GLU A 35 4.99 -4.01 0.29
N ILE A 36 5.14 -4.12 -1.03
CA ILE A 36 5.22 -5.40 -1.75
C ILE A 36 6.60 -5.47 -2.36
N LYS A 37 7.34 -6.55 -2.11
CA LYS A 37 8.69 -6.71 -2.66
C LYS A 37 8.63 -6.72 -4.19
N SER A 38 9.60 -6.07 -4.84
CA SER A 38 9.74 -6.08 -6.30
C SER A 38 9.88 -7.49 -6.88
N SER A 39 10.49 -8.41 -6.12
CA SER A 39 10.58 -9.83 -6.45
C SER A 39 9.23 -10.56 -6.50
N GLU A 40 8.15 -9.97 -5.99
CA GLU A 40 6.81 -10.59 -5.96
C GLU A 40 5.88 -10.00 -7.03
N ILE A 41 6.04 -8.71 -7.38
CA ILE A 41 5.09 -7.97 -8.23
C ILE A 41 5.68 -7.49 -9.57
N LEU A 42 7.00 -7.32 -9.66
CA LEU A 42 7.68 -6.82 -10.86
C LEU A 42 8.38 -7.92 -11.65
N GLN A 43 8.09 -9.19 -11.37
CA GLN A 43 8.72 -10.32 -12.07
C GLN A 43 8.14 -10.51 -13.47
N PRO A 44 8.98 -10.79 -14.48
CA PRO A 44 8.50 -11.32 -15.75
C PRO A 44 8.08 -12.78 -15.54
N GLY A 45 6.79 -13.04 -15.39
CA GLY A 45 6.26 -14.41 -15.33
C GLY A 45 5.09 -14.62 -14.37
N PRO A 46 4.72 -15.88 -14.11
CA PRO A 46 3.51 -16.24 -13.36
C PRO A 46 3.46 -15.70 -11.93
N ALA A 47 4.61 -15.49 -11.28
CA ALA A 47 4.69 -14.98 -9.92
C ALA A 47 4.02 -13.59 -9.76
N ALA A 48 4.14 -12.70 -10.76
CA ALA A 48 3.47 -11.39 -10.73
C ALA A 48 1.93 -11.52 -10.82
N LEU A 49 1.46 -12.54 -11.54
CA LEU A 49 0.04 -12.82 -11.77
C LEU A 49 -0.61 -13.66 -10.67
N THR A 50 0.20 -14.25 -9.77
CA THR A 50 -0.27 -15.10 -8.67
C THR A 50 -0.05 -14.41 -7.34
N ASP A 51 1.17 -14.48 -6.80
CA ASP A 51 1.49 -13.97 -5.46
C ASP A 51 1.37 -12.44 -5.40
N GLY A 52 1.94 -11.74 -6.38
CA GLY A 52 1.86 -10.28 -6.49
C GLY A 52 0.42 -9.78 -6.55
N LEU A 53 -0.39 -10.37 -7.42
CA LEU A 53 -1.81 -10.03 -7.59
C LEU A 53 -2.64 -10.36 -6.33
N SER A 54 -2.41 -11.52 -5.71
CA SER A 54 -3.11 -11.93 -4.48
C SER A 54 -2.83 -10.95 -3.34
N ARG A 55 -1.59 -10.50 -3.22
CA ARG A 55 -1.15 -9.55 -2.19
C ARG A 55 -1.72 -8.15 -2.44
N LEU A 56 -1.72 -7.67 -3.69
CA LEU A 56 -2.40 -6.43 -4.08
C LEU A 56 -3.89 -6.47 -3.72
N ARG A 57 -4.60 -7.53 -4.15
CA ARG A 57 -6.04 -7.70 -3.90
C ARG A 57 -6.33 -7.62 -2.41
N ARG A 58 -5.55 -8.32 -1.57
CA ARG A 58 -5.71 -8.29 -0.11
C ARG A 58 -5.55 -6.88 0.45
N ILE A 59 -4.45 -6.20 0.13
CA ILE A 59 -4.17 -4.85 0.64
C ILE A 59 -5.30 -3.87 0.26
N ILE A 60 -5.79 -3.95 -0.97
CA ILE A 60 -6.88 -3.09 -1.46
C ILE A 60 -8.19 -3.41 -0.73
N ALA A 61 -8.55 -4.69 -0.62
CA ALA A 61 -9.79 -5.11 0.04
C ALA A 61 -9.81 -4.78 1.54
N ASP A 62 -8.69 -5.00 2.24
CA ASP A 62 -8.54 -4.66 3.66
C ASP A 62 -8.64 -3.13 3.84
N SER A 63 -7.91 -2.36 3.01
CA SER A 63 -7.99 -0.90 3.03
C SER A 63 -9.37 -0.34 2.75
N ALA A 64 -10.16 -1.01 1.89
CA ALA A 64 -11.52 -0.61 1.55
C ALA A 64 -12.48 -0.89 2.71
N ARG A 65 -12.37 -2.07 3.35
CA ARG A 65 -13.14 -2.40 4.56
C ARG A 65 -12.87 -1.41 5.69
N ASP A 66 -11.60 -1.14 5.98
CA ASP A 66 -11.21 -0.18 7.03
C ASP A 66 -11.81 1.21 6.76
N MET A 67 -11.93 1.60 5.49
CA MET A 67 -12.54 2.88 5.10
C MET A 67 -14.04 2.91 5.39
N MET A 68 -14.76 1.82 5.10
CA MET A 68 -16.18 1.70 5.40
C MET A 68 -16.42 1.73 6.91
N GLU A 69 -15.66 0.96 7.68
CA GLU A 69 -15.79 0.93 9.15
C GLU A 69 -15.43 2.27 9.82
N GLN A 70 -14.53 3.06 9.23
CA GLN A 70 -14.20 4.40 9.72
C GLN A 70 -15.31 5.41 9.40
N ALA A 71 -15.97 5.28 8.24
CA ALA A 71 -17.11 6.10 7.88
C ALA A 71 -18.30 5.85 8.81
N ASP A 72 -18.57 4.58 9.14
CA ASP A 72 -19.68 4.20 10.04
C ASP A 72 -19.43 4.66 11.50
N ARG A 73 -18.17 4.85 11.91
CA ARG A 73 -17.80 5.29 13.26
C ARG A 73 -17.78 6.80 13.47
N ASN A 74 -17.84 7.60 12.41
CA ASN A 74 -17.79 9.06 12.48
C ASN A 74 -18.99 9.67 11.72
N PRO A 75 -20.19 9.63 12.32
CA PRO A 75 -21.43 10.11 11.68
C PRO A 75 -21.40 11.61 11.38
#